data_AF-A0A8T2JHN3-F1
#
_entry.id   AF-A0A8T2JHN3-F1
#
_cell.length_a   1.000
_cell.length_b   1.000
_cell.length_c   1.000
_cell.angle_alpha   90.00
_cell.angle_beta   90.00
_cell.angle_gamma   90.00
#
_symmetry.space_group_name_H-M   'P 1'
#
loop_
_entity.id
_entity.type
_entity.pdbx_description
1 polymer ?
#
loop_
_entity_poly.entity_id
_entity_poly.type
_entity_poly.pdbx_seq_one_letter_code
_entity_poly.pdbx_strand_id
1 'polypeptide(L)'
;MSATGSAPEYSAFFAVMGASSAMVFSALGAAYGTAKSGTGIAAMSVMRPELIMKSIIPVVMAGIIAIYGLVVAVLIANSLTAGITLYK
;
A
#
# COMPACT_ATOMS: atom_id res chain seq x y z
N MET A 1 8.41 -36.81 -15.33
CA MET A 1 8.52 -36.66 -16.80
C MET A 1 7.19 -36.12 -17.31
N SER A 2 6.85 -34.86 -17.06
CA SER A 2 6.88 -33.75 -18.04
C SER A 2 6.14 -32.59 -17.33
N ALA A 3 6.62 -31.36 -17.18
CA ALA A 3 7.65 -30.63 -17.90
C ALA A 3 8.56 -29.89 -16.90
N THR A 4 9.87 -30.02 -17.08
CA THR A 4 10.84 -28.96 -16.78
C THR A 4 10.56 -27.77 -17.68
N GLY A 5 9.43 -27.09 -17.44
CA GLY A 5 9.24 -25.72 -17.89
C GLY A 5 9.89 -24.85 -16.85
N SER A 6 11.22 -24.69 -16.94
CA SER A 6 11.96 -23.71 -16.14
C SER A 6 11.16 -22.41 -16.21
N ALA A 7 10.55 -22.01 -15.10
CA ALA A 7 9.81 -20.77 -15.11
C ALA A 7 10.79 -19.69 -15.57
N PRO A 8 10.43 -18.87 -16.56
CA PRO A 8 11.38 -17.92 -17.11
C PRO A 8 11.92 -17.05 -15.98
N GLU A 9 13.24 -16.80 -15.95
CA GLU A 9 13.94 -16.03 -14.91
C GLU A 9 13.25 -14.69 -14.58
N TYR A 10 12.53 -14.11 -15.55
CA TYR A 10 11.78 -12.87 -15.40
C TYR A 10 10.43 -13.02 -14.65
N SER A 11 10.01 -14.21 -14.25
CA SER A 11 8.75 -14.42 -13.52
C SER A 11 8.77 -13.75 -12.14
N ALA A 12 9.89 -13.85 -11.42
CA ALA A 12 10.09 -13.20 -10.13
C ALA A 12 10.08 -11.66 -10.25
N PHE A 13 10.56 -11.11 -11.36
CA PHE A 13 10.57 -9.66 -11.62
C PHE A 13 9.15 -9.08 -11.59
N PHE A 14 8.19 -9.72 -12.26
CA PHE A 14 6.80 -9.27 -12.26
C PHE A 14 6.14 -9.39 -10.88
N ALA A 15 6.46 -10.43 -10.11
CA ALA A 15 5.93 -10.59 -8.75
C ALA A 15 6.42 -9.48 -7.80
N VAL A 16 7.72 -9.16 -7.84
CA VAL A 16 8.32 -8.09 -7.02
C VAL A 16 7.85 -6.71 -7.49
N MET A 17 7.67 -6.50 -8.80
CA MET A 17 7.09 -5.26 -9.34
C MET A 17 5.64 -5.07 -8.86
N GLY A 18 4.84 -6.15 -8.81
CA GLY A 18 3.49 -6.13 -8.26
C GLY A 18 3.47 -5.74 -6.77
N ALA A 19 4.34 -6.35 -5.96
CA ALA A 19 4.47 -6.01 -4.54
C ALA A 19 4.91 -4.54 -4.34
N SER A 20 5.86 -4.08 -5.15
CA SER A 20 6.38 -2.70 -5.09
C SER A 20 5.31 -1.69 -5.49
N SER A 21 4.58 -1.92 -6.58
CA SER A 21 3.53 -1.02 -7.05
C SER A 21 2.35 -0.94 -6.07
N ALA A 22 1.95 -2.08 -5.46
CA ALA A 22 0.93 -2.10 -4.41
C ALA A 22 1.30 -1.19 -3.22
N MET A 23 2.56 -1.22 -2.77
CA MET A 23 3.04 -0.33 -1.70
C MET A 23 3.16 1.13 -2.12
N VAL A 24 3.77 1.41 -3.27
CA VAL A 24 4.06 2.79 -3.68
C VAL A 24 2.77 3.57 -3.92
N PHE A 25 1.80 3.00 -4.63
CA PHE A 25 0.55 3.72 -4.93
C PHE A 25 -0.35 3.87 -3.71
N SER A 26 -0.41 2.86 -2.83
CA SER A 26 -1.18 2.96 -1.58
C SER A 26 -0.55 3.97 -0.62
N ALA A 27 0.77 3.99 -0.48
CA ALA A 27 1.49 4.95 0.35
C ALA A 27 1.37 6.38 -0.20
N LEU A 28 1.44 6.57 -1.53
CA LEU A 28 1.20 7.87 -2.17
C LEU A 28 -0.22 8.37 -1.92
N GLY A 29 -1.23 7.51 -2.07
CA GLY A 29 -2.63 7.85 -1.81
C GLY A 29 -2.86 8.26 -0.35
N ALA A 30 -2.30 7.50 0.60
CA ALA A 30 -2.35 7.82 2.01
C ALA A 30 -1.62 9.13 2.34
N ALA A 31 -0.40 9.33 1.82
CA ALA A 31 0.39 10.54 2.03
C ALA A 31 -0.35 11.78 1.50
N TYR A 32 -0.96 11.70 0.32
CA TYR A 32 -1.75 12.80 -0.22
C TYR A 32 -3.00 13.09 0.62
N GLY A 33 -3.73 12.04 1.02
CA GLY A 33 -4.89 12.15 1.89
C GLY A 33 -4.55 12.81 3.24
N THR A 34 -3.45 12.39 3.86
CA THR A 34 -2.93 12.96 5.11
C THR A 34 -2.43 14.39 4.92
N ALA A 35 -1.76 14.73 3.81
CA ALA A 35 -1.28 16.09 3.56
C ALA A 35 -2.45 17.07 3.44
N LYS A 36 -3.47 16.74 2.63
CA LYS A 36 -4.63 17.62 2.43
C LYS A 36 -5.48 17.75 3.69
N SER A 37 -5.78 16.65 4.36
CA SER A 37 -6.54 16.70 5.63
C SER A 37 -5.75 17.37 6.76
N GLY A 38 -4.44 17.12 6.83
CA GLY A 38 -3.53 17.72 7.82
C GLY A 38 -3.49 19.24 7.76
N THR A 39 -3.44 19.84 6.56
CA THR A 39 -3.50 21.31 6.42
C THR A 39 -4.81 21.89 6.94
N GLY A 40 -5.94 21.21 6.70
CA GLY A 40 -7.25 21.61 7.22
C GLY A 40 -7.34 21.49 8.75
N ILE A 41 -6.77 20.44 9.33
CA ILE A 41 -6.71 20.24 10.78
C ILE A 41 -5.83 21.32 11.43
N ALA A 42 -4.69 21.66 10.83
CA ALA A 42 -3.80 22.71 11.34
C ALA A 42 -4.44 24.10 11.33
N ALA A 43 -5.28 24.41 10.34
CA ALA A 43 -6.05 25.66 10.33
C ALA A 43 -7.18 25.63 11.37
N MET A 44 -7.92 24.51 11.46
CA MET A 44 -9.02 24.34 12.41
C MET A 44 -8.56 24.31 13.87
N SER A 45 -7.36 23.78 14.16
CA SER A 45 -6.83 23.69 15.52
C SER A 45 -6.62 25.05 16.17
N VAL A 46 -6.35 26.09 15.37
CA VAL A 46 -6.18 27.46 15.86
C VAL A 46 -7.53 28.17 16.00
N MET A 47 -8.50 27.92 15.09
CA MET A 47 -9.79 28.61 15.11
C MET A 47 -10.79 28.01 16.11
N ARG A 48 -10.86 26.68 16.21
CA ARG A 48 -11.82 25.96 17.07
C ARG A 48 -11.20 24.66 17.60
N PRO A 49 -10.41 24.71 18.69
CA PRO A 49 -9.67 23.57 19.21
C PRO A 49 -10.57 22.43 19.73
N GLU A 50 -11.81 22.74 20.12
CA GLU A 50 -12.82 21.77 20.59
C GLU A 50 -13.15 20.68 19.54
N LEU A 51 -12.92 20.98 18.26
CA LEU A 51 -13.31 20.10 17.14
C LEU A 51 -12.17 19.20 16.64
N ILE A 52 -10.95 19.34 17.17
CA ILE A 52 -9.74 18.63 16.69
C ILE A 52 -9.95 17.11 16.67
N MET A 53 -10.52 16.52 17.73
CA MET A 53 -10.72 15.08 17.82
C MET A 53 -11.65 14.53 16.72
N LYS A 54 -12.67 15.29 16.31
CA LYS A 54 -13.55 14.89 15.21
C LYS A 54 -12.87 15.07 13.85
N SER A 55 -12.00 16.07 13.73
CA SER A 55 -11.27 16.37 12.50
C SER A 55 -10.14 15.38 12.18
N ILE A 56 -9.76 14.49 13.11
CA ILE A 56 -8.71 13.46 12.89
C ILE A 56 -9.24 12.27 12.05
N ILE A 57 -10.56 12.02 12.02
CA ILE A 57 -11.15 10.87 11.33
C ILE A 57 -10.69 10.74 9.86
N PRO A 58 -10.64 11.81 9.03
CA PRO A 58 -10.15 11.72 7.65
C PRO A 58 -8.68 11.29 7.54
N VAL A 59 -7.82 11.70 8.47
CA VAL A 59 -6.41 11.28 8.50
C VAL A 59 -6.30 9.80 8.78
N VAL A 60 -7.09 9.29 9.73
CA VAL A 60 -7.15 7.86 10.05
C VAL A 60 -7.62 7.07 8.83
N MET A 61 -8.66 7.52 8.14
CA MET A 61 -9.16 6.85 6.93
C MET A 61 -8.12 6.78 5.80
N ALA A 62 -7.32 7.84 5.62
CA ALA A 62 -6.19 7.81 4.69
C ALA A 62 -5.12 6.80 5.12
N GLY A 63 -4.85 6.67 6.42
CA GLY A 63 -3.89 5.71 6.96
C GLY A 63 -4.27 4.24 6.72
N ILE A 64 -5.55 3.89 6.80
CA ILE A 64 -6.01 2.51 6.58
C ILE A 64 -5.72 2.06 5.13
N ILE A 65 -5.75 2.99 4.16
CA ILE A 65 -5.43 2.70 2.74
C ILE A 65 -3.98 2.22 2.58
N ALA A 66 -3.02 2.80 3.31
CA ALA A 66 -1.64 2.34 3.30
C ALA A 66 -1.49 0.93 3.88
N ILE A 67 -2.27 0.61 4.94
CA ILE A 67 -2.26 -0.72 5.55
C ILE A 67 -2.79 -1.76 4.55
N TYR A 68 -3.81 -1.44 3.76
CA TYR A 68 -4.28 -2.35 2.71
C TYR A 68 -3.19 -2.69 1.68
N GLY A 69 -2.42 -1.70 1.24
CA GLY A 69 -1.28 -1.94 0.35
C GLY A 69 -0.17 -2.78 0.99
N LEU A 70 0.11 -2.54 2.27
CA LEU A 70 1.08 -3.34 3.06
C LEU A 70 0.67 -4.79 3.17
N VAL A 71 -0.58 -5.07 3.52
CA VAL A 71 -1.09 -6.44 3.62
C VAL A 71 -0.96 -7.16 2.28
N VAL A 72 -1.33 -6.52 1.18
CA VAL A 72 -1.20 -7.12 -0.17
C VAL A 72 0.26 -7.42 -0.52
N ALA A 73 1.18 -6.48 -0.26
CA ALA A 73 2.59 -6.68 -0.55
C ALA A 73 3.21 -7.83 0.29
N VAL A 74 2.83 -7.94 1.57
CA VAL A 74 3.26 -9.05 2.44
C VAL A 74 2.70 -10.39 1.98
N LEU A 75 1.45 -10.44 1.51
CA LEU A 75 0.86 -11.67 0.94
C LEU A 75 1.59 -12.11 -0.34
N ILE A 76 1.96 -11.17 -1.20
CA ILE A 76 2.76 -11.45 -2.39
C ILE A 76 4.14 -11.97 -1.98
N ALA A 77 4.83 -11.26 -1.07
CA ALA A 77 6.16 -11.65 -0.60
C ALA A 77 6.19 -13.05 0.05
N ASN A 78 5.19 -13.41 0.84
CA ASN A 78 5.07 -14.74 1.43
C ASN A 78 4.76 -15.84 0.38
N SER A 79 4.17 -15.47 -0.76
CA SER A 79 3.88 -16.39 -1.85
C SER A 79 5.07 -16.59 -2.81
N LEU A 80 6.17 -15.84 -2.65
CA LEU A 80 7.36 -16.00 -3.48
C LEU A 80 8.09 -17.32 -3.14
N THR A 81 8.10 -18.26 -4.08
CA THR A 81 8.86 -19.52 -3.98
C THR A 81 9.78 -19.68 -5.19
N ALA A 82 10.86 -20.45 -5.06
CA ALA A 82 11.88 -20.69 -6.09
C ALA A 82 11.36 -21.27 -7.43
N GLY A 83 10.08 -21.68 -7.50
CA GLY A 83 9.40 -22.14 -8.70
C GLY A 83 8.19 -21.27 -9.08
N ILE A 84 8.30 -19.94 -9.02
CA ILE A 84 7.23 -19.04 -9.47
C ILE A 84 7.02 -19.16 -10.97
N THR A 85 5.86 -19.68 -11.36
CA THR A 85 5.35 -19.65 -12.73
C THR A 85 4.82 -18.25 -13.07
N LEU A 86 4.87 -17.86 -14.34
CA LEU A 86 4.40 -16.52 -14.79
C LEU A 86 2.94 -16.23 -14.43
N TYR A 87 2.16 -17.28 -14.43
CA TYR A 87 0.81 -17.34 -13.89
C TYR A 87 0.84 -18.44 -12.84
N LYS A 88 0.19 -18.22 -11.71
CA LYS A 88 -0.30 -19.34 -10.92
C LYS A 88 -1.68 -19.70 -11.47
#